data_AF-A0A960FTT4-F1
#
_entry.id   AF-A0A960FTT4-F1
#
_cell.length_a   1.000
_cell.length_b   1.000
_cell.length_c   1.000
_cell.angle_alpha   90.00
_cell.angle_beta   90.00
_cell.angle_gamma   90.00
#
_symmetry.space_group_name_H-M   'P 1'
#
loop_
_entity.id
_entity.type
_entity.pdbx_description
1 polymer ?
#
loop_
_entity_poly.entity_id
_entity_poly.type
_entity_poly.pdbx_seq_one_letter_code
_entity_poly.pdbx_strand_id
1 'polypeptide(L)' 'YCVPHTISTDREHTVYLRVRRPLERSWLRLGDAYEKRLRYVVPAEMVTVKVRPRFLEGFSSEALRVDVVPREEG' A
#
# COMPACT_ATOMS: atom_id res chain seq x y z
N TYR A 1 -7.61 -3.32 6.06
CA TYR A 1 -6.65 -3.61 7.15
C TYR A 1 -5.45 -4.31 6.53
N CYS A 2 -4.24 -3.96 6.95
CA CYS A 2 -3.02 -4.58 6.44
C CYS A 2 -2.74 -5.89 7.19
N VAL A 3 -2.29 -6.91 6.48
CA VAL A 3 -1.76 -8.12 7.12
C VAL A 3 -0.40 -7.79 7.72
N PRO A 4 -0.12 -8.10 9.00
CA PRO A 4 1.18 -7.86 9.60
C PRO A 4 2.27 -8.63 8.85
N HIS A 5 3.35 -7.95 8.49
CA HIS A 5 4.52 -8.59 7.89
C HIS A 5 5.77 -7.73 8.15
N THR A 6 6.91 -8.39 8.31
CA THR A 6 8.20 -7.72 8.42
C THR A 6 8.68 -7.29 7.03
N ILE A 7 9.11 -6.04 6.93
CA ILE A 7 9.59 -5.39 5.72
C ILE A 7 11.05 -5.01 5.94
N SER A 8 11.87 -5.18 4.91
CA SER A 8 13.30 -4.89 4.88
C SER A 8 13.62 -4.07 3.64
N THR A 9 14.65 -3.24 3.71
CA THR A 9 15.04 -2.37 2.60
C THR A 9 15.89 -3.09 1.56
N ASP A 10 16.43 -4.27 1.87
CA ASP A 10 17.35 -5.06 1.04
C ASP A 10 16.66 -6.03 0.07
N ARG A 11 15.35 -6.29 0.21
CA ARG A 11 14.64 -7.30 -0.60
C ARG A 11 13.24 -6.86 -1.03
N GLU A 12 12.72 -7.50 -2.07
CA GLU A 12 11.34 -7.25 -2.53
C GLU A 12 10.35 -7.82 -1.51
N HIS A 13 9.33 -7.03 -1.18
CA HIS A 13 8.27 -7.39 -0.24
C HIS A 13 6.91 -7.33 -0.90
N THR A 14 6.00 -8.20 -0.45
CA THR A 14 4.60 -8.18 -0.88
C THR A 14 3.72 -7.78 0.29
N VAL A 15 3.07 -6.63 0.15
CA VAL A 15 2.09 -6.09 1.10
C VAL A 15 0.71 -6.57 0.67
N TYR A 16 -0.03 -7.17 1.62
CA TYR A 16 -1.41 -7.57 1.43
C TYR A 16 -2.35 -6.64 2.22
N LEU A 17 -3.25 -5.98 1.50
CA LEU A 17 -4.29 -5.14 2.07
C LEU A 17 -5.65 -5.79 1.81
N ARG A 18 -6.34 -6.19 2.88
CA ARG A 18 -7.72 -6.66 2.77
C ARG A 18 -8.69 -5.50 2.85
N VAL A 19 -9.52 -5.41 1.83
CA VAL A 19 -10.52 -4.36 1.66
C VAL A 19 -11.82 -4.79 2.32
N ARG A 20 -12.32 -4.00 3.28
CA ARG A 20 -13.55 -4.27 4.04
C ARG A 20 -14.76 -3.49 3.52
N ARG A 21 -14.53 -2.39 2.82
CA ARG A 21 -15.54 -1.51 2.21
C ARG A 21 -15.08 -1.21 0.78
N PRO A 22 -16.00 -1.00 -0.18
CA PRO A 22 -15.60 -0.71 -1.55
C PRO A 22 -14.69 0.52 -1.57
N LEU A 23 -13.60 0.43 -2.32
CA LEU A 23 -12.74 1.57 -2.58
C LEU A 23 -13.01 2.01 -4.01
N GLU A 24 -13.52 3.22 -4.16
CA GLU A 24 -13.64 3.86 -5.46
C GLU A 24 -12.26 4.31 -5.95
N ARG A 25 -12.21 5.25 -6.91
CA ARG A 25 -10.95 5.82 -7.42
C ARG A 25 -10.13 6.33 -6.23
N SER A 26 -9.04 5.62 -5.89
CA SER A 26 -8.28 5.85 -4.66
C SER A 26 -6.78 5.71 -4.92
N TRP A 27 -5.99 6.32 -4.05
CA TRP A 27 -4.55 6.08 -3.97
C TRP A 27 -4.25 5.18 -2.77
N LEU A 28 -3.44 4.15 -3.00
CA LEU A 28 -2.80 3.39 -1.94
C LEU A 28 -1.39 3.95 -1.73
N ARG A 29 -1.13 4.44 -0.53
CA ARG A 29 0.15 5.02 -0.11
C ARG A 29 0.83 4.12 0.89
N LEU A 30 2.13 3.91 0.72
CA LEU A 30 3.00 3.23 1.67
C LEU A 30 3.99 4.27 2.22
N GLY A 31 3.63 4.92 3.32
CA GLY A 31 4.30 6.14 3.78
C GLY A 31 4.48 7.16 2.64
N ASP A 32 5.64 7.79 2.61
CA ASP A 32 6.07 8.69 1.53
C ASP A 32 6.88 7.97 0.42
N ALA A 33 7.04 6.65 0.57
CA ALA A 33 7.94 5.82 -0.22
C ALA A 33 7.34 5.34 -1.55
N TYR A 34 6.02 5.12 -1.58
CA TYR A 34 5.36 4.51 -2.72
C TYR A 34 3.87 4.84 -2.80
N GLU A 35 3.40 5.13 -4.01
CA GLU A 35 1.99 5.34 -4.31
C GLU A 35 1.53 4.43 -5.46
N LYS A 36 0.34 3.83 -5.31
CA LYS A 36 -0.31 3.02 -6.35
C LYS A 36 -1.74 3.48 -6.57
N ARG A 37 -2.08 3.65 -7.85
CA ARG A 37 -3.45 3.98 -8.26
C ARG A 37 -4.36 2.77 -8.16
N LEU A 38 -5.45 2.90 -7.41
CA LEU A 38 -6.56 1.95 -7.35
C LEU A 38 -7.71 2.50 -8.21
N ARG A 39 -8.19 1.70 -9.17
CA ARG A 39 -9.29 2.10 -10.06
C ARG A 39 -10.64 1.92 -9.37
N TYR A 40 -10.93 0.69 -8.98
CA TYR A 40 -12.10 0.30 -8.20
C TYR A 40 -11.76 -1.03 -7.53
N VAL A 41 -12.02 -1.17 -6.23
CA VAL A 41 -11.73 -2.37 -5.46
C VAL A 41 -12.95 -2.78 -4.66
N VAL A 42 -13.39 -4.03 -4.83
CA VAL A 42 -14.56 -4.56 -4.15
C VAL A 42 -14.22 -5.03 -2.72
N PRO A 43 -15.21 -5.04 -1.81
CA PRO A 43 -15.05 -5.68 -0.51
C PRO A 43 -14.61 -7.15 -0.64
N ALA A 44 -13.87 -7.62 0.35
CA ALA A 44 -13.29 -8.96 0.41
C ALA A 44 -12.17 -9.25 -0.60
N GLU A 45 -11.85 -8.32 -1.51
CA GLU A 45 -10.66 -8.42 -2.35
C GLU A 45 -9.38 -8.19 -1.51
N MET A 46 -8.35 -8.98 -1.82
CA MET A 46 -7.00 -8.73 -1.31
C MET A 46 -6.21 -7.94 -2.35
N VAL A 47 -5.96 -6.67 -2.04
CA VAL A 47 -5.06 -5.84 -2.83
C VAL A 47 -3.63 -6.27 -2.52
N THR A 48 -2.94 -6.72 -3.56
CA THR A 48 -1.53 -7.11 -3.48
C THR A 48 -0.65 -5.99 -4.05
N VAL A 49 0.34 -5.58 -3.28
CA VAL A 49 1.31 -4.56 -3.68
C VAL A 49 2.71 -5.12 -3.51
N LYS A 50 3.44 -5.22 -4.62
CA LYS A 50 4.86 -5.55 -4.61
C LYS A 50 5.67 -4.28 -4.43
N VAL A 51 6.46 -4.25 -3.36
CA VAL A 51 7.31 -3.13 -2.97
C VAL A 51 8.74 -3.55 -3.21
N ARG A 52 9.38 -2.90 -4.18
CA ARG A 52 10.80 -3.14 -4.47
C ARG A 52 11.69 -2.43 -3.45
N PRO A 53 12.88 -2.97 -3.15
CA PRO A 53 13.91 -2.36 -2.29
C PRO A 53 14.06 -0.86 -2.50
N ARG A 54 14.16 -0.45 -3.78
CA ARG A 54 14.37 0.95 -4.19
C ARG A 54 13.33 1.96 -3.71
N PHE A 55 12.11 1.51 -3.39
CA PHE A 55 11.09 2.39 -2.86
C PHE A 55 11.19 2.53 -1.33
N LEU A 56 11.89 1.60 -0.68
CA LEU A 56 12.16 1.63 0.75
C LEU A 56 13.57 2.19 1.05
N GLU A 57 14.38 2.48 0.03
CA GLU A 57 15.66 3.16 0.19
C GLU A 57 15.45 4.52 0.86
N GLY A 58 15.95 4.68 2.09
CA GLY A 58 15.74 5.88 2.92
C GLY A 58 14.61 5.78 3.94
N PHE A 59 13.83 4.69 3.94
CA PHE A 59 12.87 4.42 5.00
C PHE A 59 13.59 4.01 6.29
N SER A 60 13.52 4.86 7.31
CA SER A 60 14.22 4.69 8.60
C SER A 60 13.26 4.59 9.79
N SER A 61 11.95 4.54 9.53
CA SER A 61 10.92 4.47 10.57
C SER A 61 10.66 3.02 11.00
N GLU A 62 10.22 2.84 12.24
CA GLU A 62 9.94 1.52 12.82
C GLU A 62 8.70 0.86 12.21
N ALA A 63 7.80 1.62 11.57
CA ALA A 63 6.57 1.11 10.98
C ALA A 63 6.19 1.81 9.67
N LEU A 64 5.93 1.02 8.61
CA LEU A 64 5.45 1.54 7.32
C LEU A 64 3.92 1.63 7.35
N ARG A 65 3.41 2.86 7.34
CA ARG A 65 1.97 3.10 7.33
C ARG A 65 1.38 2.87 5.94
N VAL A 66 0.24 2.20 5.90
CA VAL A 66 -0.54 1.97 4.66
C VAL A 66 -1.80 2.81 4.72
N ASP A 67 -1.88 3.83 3.88
CA ASP A 67 -3.06 4.70 3.78
C ASP A 67 -3.77 4.49 2.45
N VAL A 68 -5.10 4.56 2.49
CA VAL A 68 -5.92 4.62 1.29
C VAL A 68 -6.67 5.94 1.31
N VAL A 69 -6.41 6.79 0.33
CA VAL A 69 -7.03 8.11 0.22
C VAL A 69 -7.84 8.21 -1.07
N PRO A 70 -9.00 8.90 -1.07
CA PRO A 70 -9.75 9.16 -2.29
C PRO A 70 -8.85 9.85 -3.33
N ARG A 71 -9.01 9.48 -4.59
CA ARG A 71 -8.41 10.20 -5.70
C ARG A 71 -9.43 11.22 -6.15
N GLU A 72 -9.27 12.46 -5.71
CA GLU A 72 -10.03 13.57 -6.26
C GLU A 72 -9.75 13.66 -7.77
N GLU A 73 -10.82 13.68 -8.56
CA GLU A 73 -10.74 14.00 -9.98
C GLU A 73 -10.50 15.50 -10.10
N GLY A 74 -9.27 15.86 -10.46
CA GLY A 74 -9.03 17.13 -11.14
C GLY A 74 -9.52 17.06 -12.58
#